data_AF-A0A2D7HIE0-F1
#
_entry.id   AF-A0A2D7HIE0-F1
#
_cell.length_a   1.000
_cell.length_b   1.000
_cell.length_c   1.000
_cell.angle_alpha   90.00
_cell.angle_beta   90.00
_cell.angle_gamma   90.00
#
_symmetry.space_group_name_H-M   'P 1'
#
loop_
_entity.id
_entity.type
_entity.pdbx_description
1 polymer ?
#
loop_
_entity_poly.entity_id
_entity_poly.type
_entity_poly.pdbx_seq_one_letter_code
_entity_poly.pdbx_strand_id
1 'polypeptide(L)'
;MPRLHATNPVHHTVITNDQRSLKIIASGIIAPDSSEDEHPAIPRKQIDLCLQWLSRATVASPPQFSSFWVKHVIENWAGQEISNGALIVAAFEAGFELSKPKDEEGSNVSIGLESTDLREFDCGCGHP
;
A
#
# COMPACT_ATOMS: atom_id res chain seq x y z
N MET A 1 23.75 9.99 -27.81
CA MET A 1 22.47 9.30 -27.55
C MET A 1 22.59 8.58 -26.21
N PRO A 2 22.03 9.09 -25.10
CA PRO A 2 22.04 8.33 -23.86
C PRO A 2 20.98 7.22 -23.96
N ARG A 3 21.39 5.98 -23.71
CA ARG A 3 20.47 4.85 -23.55
C ARG A 3 19.60 5.13 -22.32
N LEU A 4 18.28 5.17 -22.53
CA LEU A 4 17.31 5.07 -21.44
C LEU A 4 17.59 3.73 -20.74
N HIS A 5 18.12 3.79 -19.51
CA HIS A 5 18.15 2.61 -18.65
C HIS A 5 16.69 2.26 -18.40
N ALA A 6 16.22 1.17 -19.01
CA ALA A 6 15.01 0.50 -18.57
C ALA A 6 15.25 0.15 -17.10
N THR A 7 14.59 0.89 -16.21
CA THR A 7 14.54 0.54 -14.80
C THR A 7 13.74 -0.75 -14.76
N ASN A 8 14.39 -1.88 -14.47
CA ASN A 8 13.69 -3.12 -14.20
C ASN A 8 12.62 -2.81 -13.15
N PRO A 9 11.33 -3.13 -13.40
CA PRO A 9 10.30 -2.95 -12.39
C PRO A 9 10.70 -3.79 -11.18
N VAL A 10 11.00 -3.11 -10.06
CA VAL A 10 11.26 -3.78 -8.79
C VAL A 10 9.92 -4.31 -8.31
N HIS A 11 9.72 -5.62 -8.45
CA HIS A 11 8.56 -6.29 -7.88
C HIS A 11 8.75 -6.42 -6.37
N HIS A 12 7.77 -5.94 -5.62
CA HIS A 12 7.74 -6.14 -4.18
C HIS A 12 6.84 -7.33 -3.85
N THR A 13 7.29 -8.15 -2.91
CA THR A 13 6.47 -9.24 -2.36
C THR A 13 6.16 -8.92 -0.91
N VAL A 14 4.90 -9.03 -0.52
CA VAL A 14 4.47 -8.89 0.88
C VAL A 14 3.87 -10.21 1.35
N ILE A 15 4.00 -10.48 2.65
CA ILE A 15 3.40 -11.66 3.29
C ILE A 15 2.21 -11.19 4.11
N THR A 16 1.04 -11.79 3.84
CA THR A 16 -0.19 -11.53 4.58
C THR A 16 -0.25 -12.34 5.88
N ASN A 17 -1.17 -11.97 6.78
CA ASN A 17 -1.37 -12.63 8.06
C ASN A 17 -1.67 -14.14 7.95
N ASP A 18 -2.28 -14.59 6.84
CA ASP A 18 -2.50 -16.01 6.54
C ASP A 18 -1.33 -16.67 5.77
N GLN A 19 -0.14 -16.08 5.85
CA GLN A 19 1.13 -16.61 5.31
C GLN A 19 1.15 -16.75 3.79
N ARG A 20 0.34 -15.97 3.06
CA ARG A 20 0.40 -15.91 1.59
C ARG A 20 1.28 -14.77 1.11
N SER A 21 2.13 -15.09 0.13
CA SER A 21 2.97 -14.14 -0.60
C SER A 21 2.16 -13.49 -1.73
N LEU A 22 2.08 -12.16 -1.73
CA LEU A 22 1.41 -11.37 -2.77
C LEU A 22 2.42 -10.50 -3.52
N LYS A 23 2.35 -10.52 -4.86
CA LYS A 23 3.13 -9.62 -5.72
C LYS A 23 2.43 -8.25 -5.76
N ILE A 24 3.20 -7.19 -5.50
CA ILE A 24 2.72 -5.81 -5.45
C ILE A 24 3.35 -4.99 -6.58
N ILE A 25 2.49 -4.22 -7.25
CA ILE A 25 2.81 -3.21 -8.27
C ILE A 25 2.20 -1.86 -7.86
N ALA A 26 2.39 -0.80 -8.64
CA ALA A 26 1.88 0.53 -8.28
C ALA A 26 0.36 0.57 -7.98
N SER A 27 -0.48 -0.16 -8.71
CA SER A 27 -1.93 -0.20 -8.45
C SER A 27 -2.32 -1.06 -7.22
N GLY A 28 -1.41 -1.90 -6.71
CA GLY A 28 -1.63 -2.78 -5.56
C GLY A 28 -1.29 -4.23 -5.88
N ILE A 29 -2.12 -5.17 -5.41
CA ILE A 29 -1.92 -6.60 -5.66
C ILE A 29 -2.23 -6.96 -7.11
N ILE A 30 -1.40 -7.83 -7.69
CA ILE A 30 -1.68 -8.54 -8.95
C ILE A 30 -1.94 -10.02 -8.71
N ALA A 31 -2.78 -10.59 -9.57
CA ALA A 31 -2.99 -12.02 -9.63
C ALA A 31 -1.69 -12.74 -10.06
N PRO A 32 -1.44 -13.97 -9.58
CA PRO A 32 -0.20 -14.69 -9.87
C PRO A 32 0.02 -15.00 -11.36
N ASP A 33 -1.02 -14.92 -12.19
CA ASP A 33 -1.04 -15.17 -13.64
C ASP A 33 -1.01 -13.88 -14.49
N SER A 34 -0.85 -12.70 -13.87
CA SER A 34 -0.73 -11.42 -14.59
C SER A 34 0.62 -11.31 -15.30
N SER A 35 0.63 -10.92 -16.58
CA SER A 35 1.87 -10.72 -17.36
C SER A 35 2.74 -9.60 -16.78
N GLU A 36 4.04 -9.86 -16.64
CA GLU A 36 4.99 -9.05 -15.86
C GLU A 36 5.37 -7.70 -16.52
N ASP A 37 5.14 -7.54 -17.83
CA ASP A 37 5.70 -6.44 -18.64
C ASP A 37 4.84 -5.15 -18.71
N GLU A 38 3.61 -5.13 -18.18
CA GLU A 38 2.70 -3.98 -18.33
C GLU A 38 2.54 -3.11 -17.08
N HIS A 39 3.25 -3.43 -16.00
CA HIS A 39 2.97 -2.82 -14.71
C HIS A 39 4.02 -1.78 -14.30
N PRO A 40 3.61 -0.51 -14.08
CA PRO A 40 4.55 0.54 -13.70
C PRO A 40 5.20 0.22 -12.35
N ALA A 41 6.52 0.44 -12.29
CA ALA A 41 7.31 0.30 -11.08
C ALA A 41 6.81 1.24 -9.97
N ILE A 42 6.89 0.80 -8.71
CA ILE A 42 6.50 1.59 -7.55
C ILE A 42 7.57 2.66 -7.30
N PRO A 43 7.25 3.97 -7.34
CA PRO A 43 8.25 5.00 -7.09
C PRO A 43 8.74 4.95 -5.63
N ARG A 44 10.05 4.77 -5.41
CA ARG A 44 10.63 4.70 -4.06
C ARG A 44 10.26 5.90 -3.17
N LYS A 45 10.23 7.11 -3.75
CA LYS A 45 9.81 8.33 -3.07
C LYS A 45 8.43 8.22 -2.40
N GLN A 46 7.47 7.53 -3.04
CA GLN A 46 6.14 7.33 -2.46
C GLN A 46 6.18 6.32 -1.30
N ILE A 47 6.99 5.27 -1.40
CA ILE A 47 7.22 4.34 -0.28
C ILE A 47 7.77 5.11 0.92
N ASP A 48 8.78 5.95 0.71
CA ASP A 48 9.41 6.71 1.79
C ASP A 48 8.42 7.71 2.44
N LEU A 49 7.50 8.31 1.67
CA LEU A 49 6.42 9.15 2.22
C LEU A 49 5.44 8.34 3.06
N CYS A 50 5.03 7.16 2.58
CA CYS A 50 4.18 6.27 3.35
C CYS A 50 4.86 5.83 4.64
N LEU A 51 6.16 5.49 4.61
CA LEU A 51 6.93 5.13 5.80
C LEU A 51 6.99 6.28 6.81
N GLN A 52 7.18 7.52 6.35
CA GLN A 52 7.16 8.69 7.24
C GLN A 52 5.80 8.85 7.93
N TRP A 53 4.70 8.66 7.21
CA TRP A 53 3.37 8.72 7.80
C TRP A 53 3.09 7.52 8.70
N LEU A 54 3.51 6.32 8.33
CA LEU A 54 3.29 5.11 9.13
C LEU A 54 4.15 5.08 10.40
N SER A 55 5.30 5.76 10.42
CA SER A 55 6.20 5.80 11.58
C SER A 55 5.59 6.42 12.85
N ARG A 56 4.51 7.20 12.70
CA ARG A 56 3.73 7.79 13.81
C ARG A 56 2.44 7.02 14.10
N ALA A 57 2.06 6.08 13.23
CA ALA A 57 0.82 5.34 13.36
C ALA A 57 1.00 4.14 14.29
N THR A 58 -0.07 3.78 14.98
CA THR A 58 -0.12 2.68 15.93
C THR A 58 -0.57 1.42 15.20
N VAL A 59 0.19 0.34 15.38
CA VAL A 59 -0.16 -0.98 14.86
C VAL A 59 -1.37 -1.52 15.62
N ALA A 60 -2.39 -1.96 14.90
CA ALA A 60 -3.58 -2.61 15.42
C ALA A 60 -3.74 -4.01 14.80
N SER A 61 -4.38 -4.92 15.53
CA SER A 61 -4.80 -6.22 15.03
C SER A 61 -6.23 -6.51 15.52
N PRO A 62 -7.15 -6.99 14.65
CA PRO A 62 -6.92 -7.40 13.27
C PRO A 62 -6.84 -6.22 12.27
N PRO A 63 -6.29 -6.44 11.04
CA PRO A 63 -6.34 -5.47 9.96
C PRO A 63 -7.77 -5.08 9.58
N GLN A 64 -8.08 -3.79 9.66
CA GLN A 64 -9.45 -3.28 9.53
C GLN A 64 -9.63 -2.20 8.47
N PHE A 65 -8.56 -1.51 8.08
CA PHE A 65 -8.64 -0.38 7.15
C PHE A 65 -8.11 -0.74 5.77
N SER A 66 -8.91 -0.52 4.73
CA SER A 66 -8.48 -0.77 3.36
C SER A 66 -7.35 0.19 2.96
N SER A 67 -6.33 -0.35 2.27
CA SER A 67 -5.18 0.39 1.76
C SER A 67 -5.62 1.53 0.85
N PHE A 68 -6.73 1.38 0.12
CA PHE A 68 -7.30 2.46 -0.69
C PHE A 68 -7.65 3.71 0.14
N TRP A 69 -8.26 3.51 1.30
CA TRP A 69 -8.64 4.61 2.19
C TRP A 69 -7.44 5.24 2.87
N VAL A 70 -6.56 4.40 3.42
CA VAL A 70 -5.32 4.86 4.06
C VAL A 70 -4.44 5.61 3.07
N LYS A 71 -4.41 5.20 1.80
CA LYS A 71 -3.71 5.91 0.72
C LYS A 71 -4.19 7.36 0.62
N HIS A 72 -5.50 7.58 0.55
CA HIS A 72 -6.08 8.93 0.47
C HIS A 72 -5.79 9.80 1.70
N VAL A 73 -5.76 9.20 2.89
CA VAL A 73 -5.32 9.89 4.11
C VAL A 73 -3.88 10.40 3.98
N ILE A 74 -2.97 9.53 3.52
CA ILE A 74 -1.55 9.91 3.34
C ILE A 74 -1.39 10.91 2.19
N GLU A 75 -2.17 10.79 1.10
CA GLU A 75 -2.16 11.77 0.00
C GLU A 75 -2.54 13.17 0.49
N ASN A 76 -3.58 13.27 1.32
CA ASN A 76 -4.00 14.53 1.92
C ASN A 76 -2.89 15.12 2.81
N TRP A 77 -2.25 14.28 3.64
CA TRP A 77 -1.12 14.72 4.47
C TRP A 77 0.10 15.15 3.64
N ALA A 78 0.44 14.39 2.60
CA ALA A 78 1.64 14.60 1.77
C ALA A 78 1.46 15.67 0.69
N GLY A 79 0.23 16.10 0.43
CA GLY A 79 -0.12 17.05 -0.64
C GLY A 79 0.19 16.55 -2.05
N GLN A 80 0.27 15.23 -2.26
CA GLN A 80 0.55 14.63 -3.57
C GLN A 80 -0.05 13.21 -3.66
N GLU A 81 -0.30 12.75 -4.88
CA GLU A 81 -0.79 11.39 -5.14
C GLU A 81 0.24 10.32 -4.76
N ILE A 82 -0.27 9.21 -4.23
CA ILE A 82 0.48 8.06 -3.78
C ILE A 82 -0.10 6.82 -4.44
N SER A 83 0.76 5.93 -4.92
CA SER A 83 0.34 4.64 -5.47
C SER A 83 -0.09 3.71 -4.34
N ASN A 84 -1.17 2.95 -4.55
CA ASN A 84 -1.67 2.01 -3.56
C ASN A 84 -0.61 0.95 -3.24
N GLY A 85 0.15 0.50 -4.23
CA GLY A 85 1.29 -0.38 -4.06
C GLY A 85 2.36 0.18 -3.13
N ALA A 86 2.70 1.46 -3.24
CA ALA A 86 3.69 2.09 -2.36
C ALA A 86 3.27 2.01 -0.90
N LEU A 87 1.99 2.23 -0.61
CA LEU A 87 1.45 2.09 0.73
C LEU A 87 1.52 0.64 1.22
N ILE A 88 1.10 -0.33 0.41
CA ILE A 88 1.10 -1.75 0.81
C ILE A 88 2.52 -2.21 1.16
N VAL A 89 3.49 -1.83 0.33
CA VAL A 89 4.91 -2.12 0.58
C VAL A 89 5.40 -1.43 1.85
N ALA A 90 5.12 -0.14 2.01
CA ALA A 90 5.54 0.61 3.19
C ALA A 90 4.93 0.07 4.48
N ALA A 91 3.65 -0.32 4.47
CA ALA A 91 2.96 -0.93 5.61
C ALA A 91 3.62 -2.26 6.01
N PHE A 92 3.93 -3.11 5.03
CA PHE A 92 4.68 -4.34 5.29
C PHE A 92 6.09 -4.06 5.84
N GLU A 93 6.84 -3.13 5.24
CA GLU A 93 8.19 -2.74 5.70
C GLU A 93 8.16 -2.16 7.13
N ALA A 94 7.09 -1.46 7.50
CA ALA A 94 6.91 -0.88 8.83
C ALA A 94 6.33 -1.86 9.87
N GLY A 95 6.08 -3.12 9.49
CA GLY A 95 5.63 -4.17 10.42
C GLY A 95 4.13 -4.20 10.70
N PHE A 96 3.31 -3.55 9.86
CA PHE A 96 1.86 -3.62 9.97
C PHE A 96 1.34 -4.95 9.44
N GLU A 97 0.34 -5.50 10.11
CA GLU A 97 -0.36 -6.68 9.61
C GLU A 97 -1.18 -6.34 8.36
N LEU A 98 -1.07 -7.20 7.35
CA LEU A 98 -1.81 -7.10 6.10
C LEU A 98 -2.76 -8.30 5.95
N SER A 99 -4.01 -8.04 5.54
CA SER A 99 -5.00 -9.08 5.25
C SER A 99 -5.60 -8.88 3.86
N LYS A 100 -5.82 -9.98 3.13
CA LYS A 100 -6.54 -10.00 1.85
C LYS A 100 -7.38 -11.26 1.74
N PRO A 101 -8.69 -11.24 2.01
CA PRO A 101 -9.53 -12.43 1.87
C PRO A 101 -9.41 -13.07 0.47
N LYS A 102 -9.42 -14.41 0.41
CA LYS A 102 -9.21 -15.17 -0.85
C LYS A 102 -10.28 -14.87 -1.91
N ASP A 103 -11.50 -14.61 -1.46
CA ASP A 103 -12.66 -14.37 -2.32
C ASP A 103 -12.86 -12.89 -2.63
N GLU A 104 -12.01 -12.01 -2.08
CA GLU A 104 -12.11 -10.58 -2.34
C GLU A 104 -11.28 -10.21 -3.57
N GLU A 105 -11.97 -9.85 -4.65
CA GLU A 105 -11.34 -9.36 -5.88
C GLU A 105 -10.67 -7.98 -5.67
N GLY A 106 -9.80 -7.59 -6.60
CA GLY A 106 -9.19 -6.26 -6.63
C GLY A 106 -7.87 -6.12 -5.87
N SER A 107 -7.22 -4.97 -6.07
CA SER A 107 -5.80 -4.75 -5.75
C SER A 107 -5.53 -4.25 -4.31
N ASN A 108 -6.55 -4.17 -3.46
CA ASN A 108 -6.45 -3.60 -2.12
C ASN A 108 -6.22 -4.66 -1.04
N VAL A 109 -5.63 -4.25 0.08
CA VAL A 109 -5.49 -5.06 1.32
C VAL A 109 -6.09 -4.30 2.48
N SER A 110 -6.44 -5.01 3.55
CA SER A 110 -6.66 -4.38 4.87
C SER A 110 -5.34 -4.25 5.62
N ILE A 111 -5.16 -3.11 6.29
CA ILE A 111 -3.99 -2.74 7.09
C ILE A 111 -4.42 -2.59 8.55
N GLY A 112 -3.59 -3.09 9.48
CA GLY A 112 -3.78 -3.00 10.92
C GLY A 112 -3.38 -1.66 11.52
N LEU A 113 -4.25 -0.64 11.42
CA LEU A 113 -4.03 0.68 12.01
C LEU A 113 -5.06 0.97 13.11
N GLU A 114 -4.69 1.78 14.11
CA GLU A 114 -5.66 2.32 15.07
C GLU A 114 -6.50 3.44 14.44
N SER A 115 -7.80 3.46 14.75
CA SER A 115 -8.75 4.43 14.17
C SER A 115 -8.41 5.89 14.49
N THR A 116 -7.74 6.14 15.61
CA THR A 116 -7.30 7.48 16.03
C THR A 116 -6.30 8.11 15.08
N ASP A 117 -5.47 7.30 14.43
CA ASP A 117 -4.42 7.78 13.53
C ASP A 117 -4.98 8.25 12.18
N LEU A 118 -6.21 7.85 11.87
CA LEU A 118 -6.94 8.28 10.67
C LEU A 118 -7.81 9.52 10.92
N ARG A 119 -8.24 9.74 12.17
CA ARG A 119 -9.14 10.83 12.56
C ARG A 119 -8.52 12.22 12.43
N GLU A 120 -7.20 12.35 12.50
CA GLU A 120 -6.54 13.64 12.23
C GLU A 120 -6.69 14.11 10.78
N PHE A 121 -7.10 13.23 9.86
CA PHE A 121 -7.13 13.49 8.42
C PHE A 121 -8.44 13.10 7.75
N ASP A 122 -9.53 12.99 8.52
CA ASP A 122 -10.88 12.77 7.99
C ASP A 122 -11.17 13.81 6.90
N CYS A 123 -11.32 13.34 5.66
CA CYS A 123 -11.64 14.19 4.52
C CYS A 123 -13.07 14.77 4.57
N GLY A 124 -13.83 14.55 5.64
CA GLY A 124 -15.24 14.92 5.75
C GLY A 124 -16.13 14.07 4.82
N CYS A 125 -15.60 12.93 4.39
CA CYS A 125 -16.15 12.01 3.41
C CYS A 125 -17.07 10.95 4.05
N GLY A 126 -17.26 11.01 5.39
CA GLY A 126 -18.42 10.45 6.09
C GLY A 126 -18.49 8.94 6.18
N HIS A 127 -17.37 8.25 6.43
CA HIS A 127 -17.34 6.81 6.71
C HIS A 127 -16.44 6.55 7.94
N PRO A 128 -16.74 5.49 8.74
CA PRO A 128 -16.52 5.44 10.20
C PRO A 128 -15.06 5.33 10.68
#